data_AF-A0A381W406-F1
#
_entry.id   AF-A0A381W406-F1
#
_cell.length_a   1.000
_cell.length_b   1.000
_cell.length_c   1.000
_cell.angle_alpha   90.00
_cell.angle_beta   90.00
_cell.angle_gamma   90.00
#
_symmetry.space_group_name_H-M   'P 1'
#
loop_
_entity.id
_entity.type
_entity.pdbx_description
1 polymer ?
#
loop_
_entity_poly.entity_id
_entity_poly.type
_entity_poly.pdbx_seq_one_letter_code
_entity_poly.pdbx_strand_id
1 'polypeptide(L)'
;MLNGNLLVIMGVPEFGELTLESNMSIQGYPMQMMLDGDRLVVASNIYYWNLEPNDPLRALMSKEVTVSYPGQEEEYSYTYTRVQNLVKYTVIDISDRSEPEVEREIYVEGNYHTARLVDGTVRSVTHLWTYIEGLRTWVYLPDEYWNVESDEDRMAIWNDSVEETIAFNTAIIDDLTLDDFAPHLYEVGAEGLFQHPTSTGDCSEFTASADSAGRGFTTIMTIQMFGDDATLEVDHITSSWAHVYASQDVMVLAEPANDWWWFWRNSGWDDATNIHVFDISDPTETTYVASGRVDGTVQDQFSLSELNGIIRVATTEDAWGRWWLETEEWTGPTNNVFTLATTECMIPEGCDDETSELMQIGHVDDIAEGERIWSARFVGNRAYLVTFRNMDPLWVIDLSDPTDPKILGELEIPGVSTYIHPVDANTLLTIGIGPGPDGLGLDWSVTQISLFDVSDPTNPVLADSLPISPAYEDENCDQWGCGWSWSYS
;
A
#
# COMPACT_ATOMS: atom_id res chain seq x y z
N MET A 1 -4.07 -23.56 10.19
CA MET A 1 -2.83 -22.83 9.84
C MET A 1 -2.60 -22.94 8.34
N LEU A 2 -1.95 -21.94 7.73
CA LEU A 2 -1.49 -22.03 6.34
C LEU A 2 -0.02 -22.48 6.32
N ASN A 3 0.29 -23.46 5.48
CA ASN A 3 1.65 -23.92 5.22
C ASN A 3 1.88 -23.95 3.70
N GLY A 4 2.43 -22.87 3.15
CA GLY A 4 2.43 -22.65 1.70
C GLY A 4 1.00 -22.60 1.18
N ASN A 5 0.66 -23.46 0.22
CA ASN A 5 -0.68 -23.56 -0.36
C ASN A 5 -1.58 -24.59 0.34
N LEU A 6 -1.18 -25.12 1.52
CA LEU A 6 -1.99 -26.07 2.28
C LEU A 6 -2.66 -25.38 3.47
N LEU A 7 -3.98 -25.45 3.54
CA LEU A 7 -4.71 -25.23 4.78
C LEU A 7 -4.65 -26.52 5.60
N VAL A 8 -4.12 -26.42 6.81
CA VAL A 8 -3.97 -27.54 7.75
C VAL A 8 -4.78 -27.24 9.00
N ILE A 9 -5.70 -28.14 9.35
CA ILE A 9 -6.49 -28.07 10.58
C ILE A 9 -5.91 -29.09 11.57
N MET A 10 -5.44 -28.57 12.71
CA MET A 10 -4.83 -29.37 13.77
C MET A 10 -5.72 -29.33 15.01
N GLY A 11 -5.92 -30.48 15.62
CA GLY A 11 -6.58 -30.65 16.91
C GLY A 11 -5.56 -30.61 18.05
N VAL A 12 -6.01 -30.11 19.20
CA VAL A 12 -5.27 -30.17 20.47
C VAL A 12 -6.15 -30.92 21.47
N PRO A 13 -6.27 -32.26 21.36
CA PRO A 13 -7.18 -33.04 22.20
C PRO A 13 -6.79 -32.97 23.68
N GLU A 14 -5.48 -32.94 23.96
CA GLU A 14 -4.89 -32.70 25.27
C GLU A 14 -3.76 -31.66 25.15
N PHE A 15 -3.47 -30.92 26.24
CA PHE A 15 -2.40 -29.92 26.24
C PHE A 15 -1.05 -30.55 25.90
N GLY A 16 -0.43 -30.08 24.82
CA GLY A 16 0.86 -30.59 24.33
C GLY A 16 0.74 -31.73 23.31
N GLU A 17 -0.47 -32.21 23.01
CA GLU A 17 -0.72 -33.14 21.89
C GLU A 17 -1.23 -32.38 20.67
N LEU A 18 -0.78 -32.82 19.49
CA LEU A 18 -1.21 -32.28 18.20
C LEU A 18 -1.68 -33.43 17.30
N THR A 19 -2.93 -33.38 16.88
CA THR A 19 -3.53 -34.31 15.90
C THR A 19 -3.79 -33.57 14.60
N LEU A 20 -3.52 -34.20 13.46
CA LEU A 20 -3.94 -33.68 12.17
C LEU A 20 -5.39 -34.10 11.94
N GLU A 21 -6.31 -33.14 11.89
CA GLU A 21 -7.73 -33.40 11.65
C GLU A 21 -8.02 -33.47 10.16
N SER A 22 -7.53 -32.47 9.41
CA SER A 22 -7.71 -32.40 7.95
C SER A 22 -6.65 -31.51 7.30
N ASN A 23 -6.54 -31.64 5.98
CA ASN A 23 -5.82 -30.70 5.15
C ASN A 23 -6.53 -30.54 3.81
N MET A 24 -6.41 -29.35 3.22
CA MET A 24 -6.91 -29.05 1.87
C MET A 24 -5.95 -28.11 1.15
N SER A 25 -5.87 -28.26 -0.17
CA SER A 25 -5.09 -27.36 -1.02
C SER A 25 -5.88 -26.09 -1.30
N ILE A 26 -5.23 -24.95 -1.15
CA ILE A 26 -5.74 -23.63 -1.53
C ILE A 26 -5.04 -23.23 -2.84
N GLN A 27 -5.82 -22.74 -3.80
CA GLN A 27 -5.27 -22.25 -5.07
C GLN A 27 -4.50 -20.93 -4.85
N GLY A 28 -3.37 -20.78 -5.54
CA GLY A 28 -2.56 -19.56 -5.48
C GLY A 28 -1.59 -19.54 -4.32
N TYR A 29 -1.22 -18.33 -3.93
CA TYR A 29 -0.30 -18.03 -2.82
C TYR A 29 -1.11 -17.39 -1.70
N PRO A 30 -1.51 -18.13 -0.66
CA PRO A 30 -2.25 -17.60 0.47
C PRO A 30 -1.46 -16.47 1.16
N MET A 31 -2.09 -15.31 1.31
CA MET A 31 -1.53 -14.10 1.91
C MET A 31 -2.06 -13.89 3.33
N GLN A 32 -3.34 -14.15 3.55
CA GLN A 32 -4.00 -13.96 4.84
C GLN A 32 -5.09 -15.02 5.04
N MET A 33 -5.27 -15.43 6.29
CA MET A 33 -6.38 -16.26 6.73
C MET A 33 -7.14 -15.51 7.82
N MET A 34 -8.45 -15.34 7.61
CA MET A 34 -9.37 -14.69 8.53
C MET A 34 -10.40 -15.72 8.99
N LEU A 35 -10.80 -15.65 10.27
CA LEU A 35 -11.71 -16.61 10.90
C LEU A 35 -12.86 -15.85 11.58
N ASP A 36 -14.08 -16.27 11.32
CA ASP A 36 -15.28 -15.84 12.04
C ASP A 36 -16.18 -17.05 12.31
N GLY A 37 -16.35 -17.40 13.59
CA GLY A 37 -17.05 -18.62 14.01
C GLY A 37 -16.43 -19.89 13.38
N ASP A 38 -17.23 -20.60 12.57
CA ASP A 38 -16.84 -21.79 11.82
C ASP A 38 -16.69 -21.51 10.31
N ARG A 39 -16.40 -20.26 9.94
CA ARG A 39 -16.11 -19.84 8.56
C ARG A 39 -14.70 -19.25 8.47
N LEU A 40 -13.92 -19.76 7.52
CA LEU A 40 -12.61 -19.21 7.15
C LEU A 40 -12.72 -18.46 5.85
N VAL A 41 -12.02 -17.32 5.75
CA VAL A 41 -11.75 -16.65 4.48
C VAL A 41 -10.25 -16.64 4.26
N VAL A 42 -9.81 -17.22 3.15
CA VAL A 42 -8.40 -17.20 2.74
C VAL A 42 -8.25 -16.29 1.53
N ALA A 43 -7.47 -15.22 1.68
CA ALA A 43 -7.05 -14.34 0.61
C ALA A 43 -5.76 -14.88 -0.02
N SER A 44 -5.74 -15.07 -1.34
CA SER A 44 -4.61 -15.62 -2.09
C SER A 44 -4.28 -14.77 -3.30
N ASN A 45 -3.00 -14.63 -3.63
CA ASN A 45 -2.57 -14.08 -4.91
C ASN A 45 -2.50 -15.17 -5.98
N ILE A 46 -2.99 -14.86 -7.18
CA ILE A 46 -2.96 -15.71 -8.37
C ILE A 46 -2.19 -14.96 -9.45
N TYR A 47 -1.15 -15.58 -9.98
CA TYR A 47 -0.32 -14.99 -11.04
C TYR A 47 -0.66 -15.65 -12.37
N TYR A 48 -0.89 -14.86 -13.42
CA TYR A 48 -1.18 -15.35 -14.78
C TYR A 48 -0.18 -16.42 -15.24
N TRP A 49 1.11 -16.19 -14.98
CA TRP A 49 2.21 -17.07 -15.39
C TRP A 49 2.25 -18.40 -14.64
N ASN A 50 1.60 -18.49 -13.48
CA ASN A 50 1.52 -19.69 -12.66
C ASN A 50 0.25 -20.51 -12.95
N LEU A 51 -0.65 -20.00 -13.79
CA LEU A 51 -1.83 -20.73 -14.24
C LEU A 51 -1.50 -21.70 -15.37
N GLU A 52 -2.12 -22.88 -15.32
CA GLU A 52 -2.04 -23.86 -16.40
C GLU A 52 -2.50 -23.24 -17.74
N PRO A 53 -1.90 -23.60 -18.89
CA PRO A 53 -2.23 -22.98 -20.19
C PRO A 53 -3.71 -23.02 -20.59
N ASN A 54 -4.47 -24.00 -20.10
CA ASN A 54 -5.90 -24.15 -20.38
C ASN A 54 -6.80 -23.70 -19.22
N ASP A 55 -6.24 -23.04 -18.20
CA ASP A 55 -7.02 -22.52 -17.07
C ASP A 55 -7.99 -21.44 -17.57
N PRO A 56 -9.29 -21.53 -17.25
CA PRO A 56 -10.29 -20.55 -17.72
C PRO A 56 -9.98 -19.12 -17.29
N LEU A 57 -9.27 -18.91 -16.17
CA LEU A 57 -8.88 -17.57 -15.71
C LEU A 57 -7.92 -16.87 -16.69
N ARG A 58 -7.11 -17.61 -17.44
CA ARG A 58 -6.19 -17.02 -18.43
C ARG A 58 -6.92 -16.28 -19.55
N ALA A 59 -8.11 -16.75 -19.91
CA ALA A 59 -8.96 -16.10 -20.91
C ALA A 59 -9.60 -14.80 -20.41
N LEU A 60 -9.65 -14.60 -19.09
CA LEU A 60 -10.09 -13.34 -18.48
C LEU A 60 -8.96 -12.33 -18.40
N MET A 61 -7.76 -12.82 -18.05
CA MET A 61 -6.59 -11.97 -17.82
C MET A 61 -5.89 -11.53 -19.10
N SER A 62 -6.15 -12.19 -20.24
CA SER A 62 -5.42 -11.95 -21.49
C SER A 62 -6.26 -12.10 -22.75
N LYS A 63 -5.87 -11.37 -23.80
CA LYS A 63 -6.43 -11.46 -25.16
C LYS A 63 -5.31 -11.43 -26.21
N GLU A 64 -5.55 -12.06 -27.37
CA GLU A 64 -4.65 -11.91 -28.52
C GLU A 64 -4.88 -10.55 -29.19
N VAL A 65 -3.80 -9.82 -29.45
CA VAL A 65 -3.84 -8.52 -30.13
C VAL A 65 -2.92 -8.55 -31.35
N THR A 66 -3.37 -7.92 -32.42
CA THR A 66 -2.61 -7.75 -33.66
C THR A 66 -2.32 -6.27 -33.86
N VAL A 67 -1.04 -5.93 -34.01
CA VAL A 67 -0.57 -4.55 -34.20
C VAL A 67 0.10 -4.37 -35.56
N SER A 68 -0.02 -3.15 -36.10
CA SER A 68 0.68 -2.69 -37.30
C SER A 68 1.45 -1.41 -36.97
N TYR A 69 2.74 -1.37 -37.30
CA TYR A 69 3.60 -0.21 -37.05
C TYR A 69 3.81 0.60 -38.33
N PRO A 70 3.81 1.95 -38.25
CA PRO A 70 4.16 2.80 -39.39
C PRO A 70 5.53 2.40 -39.98
N GLY A 71 5.57 2.15 -41.29
CA GLY A 71 6.78 1.72 -41.99
C GLY A 71 7.03 0.21 -42.01
N GLN A 72 6.16 -0.61 -41.41
CA GLN A 72 6.22 -2.08 -41.50
C GLN A 72 5.02 -2.63 -42.30
N GLU A 73 5.29 -3.51 -43.28
CA GLU A 73 4.23 -4.15 -44.10
C GLU A 73 3.59 -5.37 -43.42
N GLU A 74 4.24 -5.95 -42.39
CA GLU A 74 3.77 -7.16 -41.71
C GLU A 74 3.05 -6.81 -40.39
N GLU A 75 1.90 -7.43 -40.16
CA GLU A 75 1.19 -7.38 -38.88
C GLU A 75 1.83 -8.35 -37.88
N TYR A 76 1.91 -7.96 -36.60
CA TYR A 76 2.45 -8.77 -35.53
C TYR A 76 1.37 -9.08 -34.49
N SER A 77 1.13 -10.36 -34.20
CA SER A 77 0.20 -10.79 -33.15
C SER A 77 0.96 -11.21 -31.89
N TYR A 78 0.45 -10.79 -30.74
CA TYR A 78 0.96 -11.18 -29.42
C TYR A 78 -0.16 -11.27 -28.38
N THR A 79 0.08 -12.03 -27.31
CA THR A 79 -0.83 -12.10 -26.17
C THR A 79 -0.68 -10.85 -25.30
N TYR A 80 -1.70 -10.00 -25.30
CA TYR A 80 -1.83 -8.90 -24.36
C TYR A 80 -2.42 -9.41 -23.05
N THR A 81 -1.67 -9.26 -21.95
CA THR A 81 -2.13 -9.60 -20.60
C THR A 81 -2.61 -8.31 -19.93
N ARG A 82 -3.93 -8.13 -19.83
CA ARG A 82 -4.56 -6.96 -19.20
C ARG A 82 -4.13 -6.84 -17.74
N VAL A 83 -4.26 -7.94 -17.01
CA VAL A 83 -3.87 -8.04 -15.60
C VAL A 83 -2.98 -9.25 -15.40
N GLN A 84 -1.92 -9.07 -14.62
CA GLN A 84 -0.98 -10.15 -14.33
C GLN A 84 -1.36 -10.91 -13.06
N ASN A 85 -2.16 -10.29 -12.19
CA ASN A 85 -2.49 -10.76 -10.85
C ASN A 85 -4.01 -10.74 -10.62
N LEU A 86 -4.52 -11.75 -9.94
CA LEU A 86 -5.84 -11.75 -9.32
C LEU A 86 -5.70 -11.99 -7.81
N VAL A 87 -6.58 -11.36 -7.04
CA VAL A 87 -6.77 -11.66 -5.62
C VAL A 87 -7.96 -12.60 -5.49
N LYS A 88 -7.74 -13.79 -4.95
CA LYS A 88 -8.77 -14.79 -4.71
C LYS A 88 -9.17 -14.82 -3.24
N TYR A 89 -10.45 -14.68 -2.96
CA TYR A 89 -11.08 -14.94 -1.66
C TYR A 89 -11.77 -16.30 -1.69
N THR A 90 -11.32 -17.23 -0.84
CA THR A 90 -11.89 -18.56 -0.69
C THR A 90 -12.61 -18.64 0.65
N VAL A 91 -13.94 -18.82 0.64
CA VAL A 91 -14.75 -19.05 1.82
C VAL A 91 -14.83 -20.55 2.10
N ILE A 92 -14.52 -20.96 3.32
CA ILE A 92 -14.42 -22.36 3.73
C ILE A 92 -15.25 -22.57 5.00
N ASP A 93 -16.22 -23.49 4.94
CA ASP A 93 -16.92 -24.02 6.11
C ASP A 93 -16.01 -25.01 6.84
N ILE A 94 -15.80 -24.77 8.14
CA ILE A 94 -15.05 -25.65 9.03
C ILE A 94 -15.88 -26.17 10.21
N SER A 95 -17.20 -26.15 10.10
CA SER A 95 -18.13 -26.71 11.10
C SER A 95 -17.84 -28.18 11.37
N ASP A 96 -17.49 -28.93 10.32
CA ASP A 96 -16.78 -30.20 10.42
C ASP A 96 -15.28 -30.00 10.12
N ARG A 97 -14.47 -29.95 11.17
CA ARG A 97 -13.02 -29.73 11.07
C ARG A 97 -12.28 -30.88 10.40
N SER A 98 -12.89 -32.07 10.30
CA SER A 98 -12.31 -33.23 9.63
C SER A 98 -12.56 -33.24 8.12
N GLU A 99 -13.56 -32.48 7.65
CA GLU A 99 -13.96 -32.37 6.25
C GLU A 99 -14.36 -30.92 5.92
N PRO A 100 -13.39 -30.00 5.82
CA PRO A 100 -13.69 -28.61 5.47
C PRO A 100 -14.19 -28.49 4.02
N GLU A 101 -15.18 -27.63 3.79
CA GLU A 101 -15.85 -27.48 2.49
C GLU A 101 -15.68 -26.06 1.94
N VAL A 102 -15.32 -25.92 0.66
CA VAL A 102 -15.30 -24.61 -0.02
C VAL A 102 -16.73 -24.21 -0.38
N GLU A 103 -17.17 -23.06 0.10
CA GLU A 103 -18.51 -22.54 -0.17
C GLU A 103 -18.53 -21.56 -1.33
N ARG A 104 -17.51 -20.69 -1.42
CA ARG A 104 -17.48 -19.58 -2.37
C ARG A 104 -16.07 -19.22 -2.76
N GLU A 105 -15.89 -18.82 -4.02
CA GLU A 105 -14.64 -18.31 -4.54
C GLU A 105 -14.88 -17.04 -5.37
N ILE A 106 -14.27 -15.95 -4.93
CA ILE A 106 -14.35 -14.64 -5.59
C ILE A 106 -12.94 -14.23 -6.02
N TYR A 107 -12.80 -13.68 -7.22
CA TYR A 107 -11.55 -13.28 -7.85
C TYR A 107 -11.63 -11.81 -8.24
N VAL A 108 -10.66 -11.00 -7.82
CA VAL A 108 -10.59 -9.57 -8.08
C VAL A 108 -9.35 -9.29 -8.90
N GLU A 109 -9.46 -8.49 -9.95
CA GLU A 109 -8.28 -8.02 -10.69
C GLU A 109 -7.37 -7.14 -9.82
N GLY A 110 -6.06 -7.41 -9.85
CA GLY A 110 -5.05 -6.60 -9.17
C GLY A 110 -4.25 -7.35 -8.11
N ASN A 111 -3.65 -6.59 -7.22
CA ASN A 111 -2.75 -7.07 -6.17
C ASN A 111 -3.42 -6.95 -4.81
N TYR A 112 -3.24 -7.97 -3.97
CA TYR A 112 -3.68 -7.94 -2.60
C TYR A 112 -2.87 -6.90 -1.80
N HIS A 113 -3.55 -6.06 -1.02
CA HIS A 113 -2.91 -5.13 -0.09
C HIS A 113 -3.14 -5.57 1.34
N THR A 114 -4.40 -5.51 1.81
CA THR A 114 -4.79 -5.94 3.16
C THR A 114 -6.27 -6.27 3.19
N ALA A 115 -6.71 -7.06 4.18
CA ALA A 115 -8.11 -7.32 4.43
C ALA A 115 -8.38 -7.55 5.92
N ARG A 116 -9.64 -7.34 6.30
CA ARG A 116 -10.14 -7.65 7.64
C ARG A 116 -11.55 -8.22 7.55
N LEU A 117 -11.79 -9.27 8.33
CA LEU A 117 -13.11 -9.87 8.54
C LEU A 117 -13.68 -9.35 9.87
N VAL A 118 -14.84 -8.71 9.81
CA VAL A 118 -15.59 -8.23 10.98
C VAL A 118 -17.06 -8.57 10.76
N ASP A 119 -17.67 -9.26 11.72
CA ASP A 119 -19.10 -9.61 11.72
C ASP A 119 -19.60 -10.19 10.38
N GLY A 120 -18.91 -11.21 9.88
CA GLY A 120 -19.24 -11.86 8.61
C GLY A 120 -18.96 -11.07 7.33
N THR A 121 -18.37 -9.88 7.43
CA THR A 121 -18.06 -9.01 6.29
C THR A 121 -16.56 -8.84 6.11
N VAL A 122 -16.08 -9.11 4.90
CA VAL A 122 -14.68 -8.91 4.51
C VAL A 122 -14.56 -7.52 3.94
N ARG A 123 -13.80 -6.64 4.62
CA ARG A 123 -13.37 -5.37 4.06
C ARG A 123 -11.94 -5.54 3.53
N SER A 124 -11.79 -5.46 2.22
CA SER A 124 -10.56 -5.73 1.49
C SER A 124 -10.07 -4.48 0.79
N VAL A 125 -8.77 -4.23 0.82
CA VAL A 125 -8.10 -3.25 -0.04
C VAL A 125 -7.24 -3.99 -1.06
N THR A 126 -7.45 -3.69 -2.34
CA THR A 126 -6.64 -4.18 -3.46
C THR A 126 -6.12 -3.02 -4.28
N HIS A 127 -5.08 -3.27 -5.06
CA HIS A 127 -4.51 -2.28 -5.96
C HIS A 127 -4.32 -2.83 -7.36
N LEU A 128 -4.94 -2.17 -8.35
CA LEU A 128 -4.82 -2.49 -9.76
C LEU A 128 -4.01 -1.42 -10.49
N TRP A 129 -2.88 -1.84 -11.06
CA TRP A 129 -2.14 -1.05 -12.04
C TRP A 129 -2.75 -1.26 -13.42
N THR A 130 -3.20 -0.17 -14.05
CA THR A 130 -3.77 -0.23 -15.40
C THR A 130 -2.69 0.04 -16.45
N TYR A 131 -2.51 -0.91 -17.36
CA TYR A 131 -1.76 -0.69 -18.59
C TYR A 131 -2.75 -0.49 -19.73
N ILE A 132 -2.60 0.59 -20.50
CA ILE A 132 -3.41 0.82 -21.69
C ILE A 132 -2.61 0.31 -22.89
N GLU A 133 -3.18 -0.66 -23.57
CA GLU A 133 -2.58 -1.25 -24.75
C GLU A 133 -2.53 -0.26 -25.92
N GLY A 134 -1.48 -0.35 -26.73
CA GLY A 134 -1.29 0.49 -27.91
C GLY A 134 -0.67 1.87 -27.68
N LEU A 135 -0.67 2.42 -26.46
CA LEU A 135 -0.06 3.74 -26.21
C LEU A 135 1.43 3.76 -26.59
N ARG A 136 1.82 4.74 -27.41
CA ARG A 136 3.21 5.01 -27.79
C ARG A 136 3.88 5.80 -26.69
N THR A 137 4.80 5.17 -25.95
CA THR A 137 5.60 5.84 -24.91
C THR A 137 6.88 6.49 -25.46
N TRP A 138 7.14 6.33 -26.77
CA TRP A 138 8.27 6.90 -27.48
C TRP A 138 7.81 7.52 -28.80
N VAL A 139 8.48 8.59 -29.22
CA VAL A 139 8.26 9.22 -30.51
C VAL A 139 8.89 8.35 -31.59
N TYR A 140 8.08 7.87 -32.53
CA TYR A 140 8.57 7.11 -33.68
C TYR A 140 9.01 8.08 -34.77
N LEU A 141 10.29 8.03 -35.12
CA LEU A 141 10.89 8.91 -36.11
C LEU A 141 11.01 8.18 -37.45
N PRO A 142 10.79 8.87 -38.59
CA PRO A 142 10.97 8.27 -39.91
C PRO A 142 12.46 7.99 -40.19
N ASP A 143 12.76 7.00 -41.02
CA ASP A 143 14.14 6.58 -41.34
C ASP A 143 15.02 7.72 -41.87
N GLU A 144 14.41 8.68 -42.57
CA GLU A 144 15.11 9.84 -43.12
C GLU A 144 15.62 10.83 -42.06
N TYR A 145 15.02 10.84 -40.86
CA TYR A 145 15.39 11.72 -39.75
C TYR A 145 16.91 11.70 -39.46
N TRP A 146 17.49 10.50 -39.48
CA TRP A 146 18.90 10.27 -39.13
C TRP A 146 19.88 10.78 -40.20
N ASN A 147 19.40 11.04 -41.42
CA ASN A 147 20.19 11.50 -42.56
C ASN A 147 20.07 13.01 -42.83
N VAL A 148 19.26 13.73 -42.04
CA VAL A 148 19.09 15.18 -42.17
C VAL A 148 20.26 15.93 -41.51
N GLU A 149 21.03 16.66 -42.30
CA GLU A 149 22.19 17.44 -41.82
C GLU A 149 21.78 18.76 -41.13
N SER A 150 20.64 19.33 -41.53
CA SER A 150 20.13 20.60 -41.01
C SER A 150 19.42 20.39 -39.67
N ASP A 151 19.90 21.06 -38.62
CA ASP A 151 19.27 21.00 -37.29
C ASP A 151 17.83 21.52 -37.31
N GLU A 152 17.52 22.52 -38.16
CA GLU A 152 16.18 23.09 -38.31
C GLU A 152 15.21 22.09 -38.94
N ASP A 153 15.63 21.45 -40.04
CA ASP A 153 14.79 20.45 -40.73
C ASP A 153 14.61 19.20 -39.86
N ARG A 154 15.66 18.79 -39.13
CA ARG A 154 15.59 17.67 -38.19
C ARG A 154 14.63 17.98 -37.02
N MET A 155 14.64 19.22 -36.51
CA MET A 155 13.69 19.65 -35.49
C MET A 155 12.24 19.69 -36.01
N ALA A 156 12.03 20.08 -37.28
CA ALA A 156 10.71 20.03 -37.90
C ALA A 156 10.16 18.59 -37.93
N ILE A 157 10.97 17.62 -38.39
CA ILE A 157 10.56 16.20 -38.41
C ILE A 157 10.28 15.69 -36.98
N TRP A 158 11.09 16.08 -36.00
CA TRP A 158 10.86 15.73 -34.60
C TRP A 158 9.50 16.25 -34.12
N ASN A 159 9.19 17.53 -34.33
CA ASN A 159 7.93 18.13 -33.92
C ASN A 159 6.73 17.46 -34.61
N ASP A 160 6.80 17.22 -35.92
CA ASP A 160 5.74 16.53 -36.66
C ASP A 160 5.51 15.11 -36.10
N SER A 161 6.59 14.38 -35.79
CA SER A 161 6.52 13.03 -35.21
C SER A 161 5.94 13.04 -33.78
N VAL A 162 6.24 14.08 -33.00
CA VAL A 162 5.64 14.30 -31.67
C VAL A 162 4.14 14.55 -31.80
N GLU A 163 3.72 15.43 -32.71
CA GLU A 163 2.30 15.72 -32.94
C GLU A 163 1.54 14.46 -33.42
N GLU A 164 2.14 13.66 -34.31
CA GLU A 164 1.55 12.38 -34.72
C GLU A 164 1.41 11.41 -33.53
N THR A 165 2.45 11.32 -32.70
CA THR A 165 2.43 10.46 -31.50
C THR A 165 1.35 10.89 -30.51
N ILE A 166 1.21 12.20 -30.28
CA ILE A 166 0.15 12.77 -29.44
C ILE A 166 -1.22 12.44 -30.03
N ALA A 167 -1.45 12.74 -31.32
CA ALA A 167 -2.74 12.48 -31.97
C ALA A 167 -3.12 10.98 -31.95
N PHE A 168 -2.14 10.09 -32.15
CA PHE A 168 -2.33 8.65 -32.07
C PHE A 168 -2.73 8.21 -30.66
N ASN A 169 -2.00 8.67 -29.63
CA ASN A 169 -2.32 8.34 -28.25
C ASN A 169 -3.66 8.94 -27.80
N THR A 170 -3.98 10.18 -28.19
CA THR A 170 -5.27 10.82 -27.91
C THR A 170 -6.42 10.01 -28.49
N ALA A 171 -6.29 9.49 -29.72
CA ALA A 171 -7.33 8.66 -30.32
C ALA A 171 -7.56 7.35 -29.57
N ILE A 172 -6.51 6.74 -28.99
CA ILE A 172 -6.64 5.58 -28.11
C ILE A 172 -7.35 5.98 -26.83
N ILE A 173 -6.90 7.06 -26.18
CA ILE A 173 -7.45 7.53 -24.89
C ILE A 173 -8.94 7.88 -25.02
N ASP A 174 -9.34 8.56 -26.10
CA ASP A 174 -10.71 8.97 -26.36
C ASP A 174 -11.67 7.78 -26.62
N ASP A 175 -11.15 6.59 -26.98
CA ASP A 175 -11.92 5.37 -27.19
C ASP A 175 -12.09 4.53 -25.90
N LEU A 176 -11.34 4.87 -24.84
CA LEU A 176 -11.39 4.12 -23.58
C LEU A 176 -12.70 4.35 -22.83
N THR A 177 -13.14 3.29 -22.17
CA THR A 177 -14.32 3.26 -21.32
C THR A 177 -13.92 2.98 -19.87
N LEU A 178 -14.83 3.19 -18.92
CA LEU A 178 -14.57 2.85 -17.51
C LEU A 178 -14.22 1.36 -17.33
N ASP A 179 -14.77 0.47 -18.16
CA ASP A 179 -14.46 -0.96 -18.15
C ASP A 179 -12.98 -1.24 -18.46
N ASP A 180 -12.31 -0.38 -19.24
CA ASP A 180 -10.90 -0.51 -19.53
C ASP A 180 -10.00 -0.21 -18.32
N PHE A 181 -10.54 0.47 -17.31
CA PHE A 181 -9.81 1.00 -16.16
C PHE A 181 -10.19 0.35 -14.83
N ALA A 182 -11.50 0.12 -14.64
CA ALA A 182 -12.05 -0.45 -13.42
C ALA A 182 -11.57 -1.90 -13.25
N PRO A 183 -11.27 -2.32 -12.01
CA PRO A 183 -10.99 -3.72 -11.75
C PRO A 183 -12.23 -4.55 -12.05
N HIS A 184 -12.03 -5.73 -12.66
CA HIS A 184 -13.11 -6.70 -12.78
C HIS A 184 -13.17 -7.63 -11.55
N LEU A 185 -14.39 -8.00 -11.19
CA LEU A 185 -14.67 -8.96 -10.14
C LEU A 185 -15.36 -10.19 -10.75
N TYR A 186 -14.89 -11.38 -10.40
CA TYR A 186 -15.42 -12.63 -10.89
C TYR A 186 -15.79 -13.57 -9.73
N GLU A 187 -16.81 -14.39 -9.94
CA GLU A 187 -17.22 -15.45 -9.02
C GLU A 187 -17.39 -16.76 -9.77
N VAL A 188 -16.90 -17.86 -9.18
CA VAL A 188 -17.09 -19.20 -9.74
C VAL A 188 -18.33 -19.83 -9.12
N GLY A 189 -19.41 -19.89 -9.90
CA GLY A 189 -20.66 -20.55 -9.53
C GLY A 189 -20.82 -21.93 -10.20
N ALA A 190 -21.88 -22.65 -9.82
CA ALA A 190 -22.19 -23.97 -10.38
C ALA A 190 -22.44 -23.97 -11.90
N GLU A 191 -22.85 -22.83 -12.45
CA GLU A 191 -23.14 -22.62 -13.88
C GLU A 191 -21.94 -22.04 -14.66
N GLY A 192 -20.82 -21.76 -13.99
CA GLY A 192 -19.62 -21.18 -14.61
C GLY A 192 -19.11 -19.94 -13.90
N LEU A 193 -18.30 -19.16 -14.59
CA LEU A 193 -17.72 -17.93 -14.07
C LEU A 193 -18.62 -16.73 -14.39
N PHE A 194 -18.94 -15.95 -13.37
CA PHE A 194 -19.81 -14.78 -13.43
C PHE A 194 -18.98 -13.52 -13.14
N GLN A 195 -19.20 -12.45 -13.90
CA GLN A 195 -18.60 -11.15 -13.61
C GLN A 195 -19.60 -10.29 -12.85
N HIS A 196 -19.16 -9.70 -11.75
CA HIS A 196 -19.92 -8.75 -10.95
C HIS A 196 -19.66 -7.32 -11.47
N PRO A 197 -20.67 -6.44 -11.45
CA PRO A 197 -20.46 -5.03 -11.76
C PRO A 197 -19.57 -4.40 -10.68
N THR A 198 -18.55 -3.68 -11.10
CA THR A 198 -17.67 -2.88 -10.24
C THR A 198 -17.93 -1.38 -10.40
N SER A 199 -19.05 -1.02 -11.03
CA SER A 199 -19.49 0.36 -11.19
C SER A 199 -21.01 0.46 -11.24
N THR A 200 -21.58 1.50 -10.63
CA THR A 200 -23.01 1.84 -10.69
C THR A 200 -23.37 2.63 -11.96
N GLY A 201 -22.36 3.01 -12.76
CA GLY A 201 -22.52 3.72 -14.04
C GLY A 201 -22.66 5.24 -13.92
N ASP A 202 -22.78 5.78 -12.69
CA ASP A 202 -22.72 7.22 -12.39
C ASP A 202 -21.36 7.67 -11.82
N CYS A 203 -20.42 6.74 -11.67
CA CYS A 203 -19.07 6.95 -11.16
C CYS A 203 -18.99 7.53 -9.73
N SER A 204 -20.05 7.36 -8.93
CA SER A 204 -20.10 7.82 -7.54
C SER A 204 -19.09 7.12 -6.63
N GLU A 205 -18.69 5.91 -7.01
CA GLU A 205 -17.68 5.05 -6.40
C GLU A 205 -16.23 5.46 -6.73
N PHE A 206 -16.00 6.38 -7.66
CA PHE A 206 -14.66 6.79 -8.08
C PHE A 206 -14.28 8.15 -7.52
N THR A 207 -13.17 8.19 -6.79
CA THR A 207 -12.55 9.42 -6.28
C THR A 207 -11.13 9.58 -6.84
N ALA A 208 -10.75 10.81 -7.15
CA ALA A 208 -9.40 11.15 -7.59
C ALA A 208 -8.97 12.50 -7.03
N SER A 209 -7.70 12.64 -6.67
CA SER A 209 -7.11 13.93 -6.34
C SER A 209 -6.98 14.79 -7.61
N ALA A 210 -7.25 16.10 -7.52
CA ALA A 210 -7.38 17.00 -8.68
C ALA A 210 -6.14 17.09 -9.58
N ASP A 211 -4.97 16.80 -9.03
CA ASP A 211 -3.66 16.82 -9.67
C ASP A 211 -2.94 15.46 -9.60
N SER A 212 -3.65 14.36 -9.27
CA SER A 212 -3.04 13.03 -9.19
C SER A 212 -2.53 12.57 -10.56
N ALA A 213 -1.28 12.14 -10.59
CA ALA A 213 -0.68 11.45 -11.73
C ALA A 213 -0.63 9.92 -11.54
N GLY A 214 -1.39 9.40 -10.56
CA GLY A 214 -1.47 7.98 -10.25
C GLY A 214 -1.97 7.15 -11.43
N ARG A 215 -1.36 5.98 -11.66
CA ARG A 215 -1.78 5.05 -12.72
C ARG A 215 -2.43 3.81 -12.10
N GLY A 216 -3.73 3.85 -11.89
CA GLY A 216 -4.46 2.70 -11.38
C GLY A 216 -5.43 3.07 -10.27
N PHE A 217 -6.00 2.04 -9.64
CA PHE A 217 -6.98 2.18 -8.58
C PHE A 217 -6.60 1.38 -7.35
N THR A 218 -6.63 2.04 -6.20
CA THR A 218 -6.78 1.37 -4.92
C THR A 218 -8.27 1.21 -4.67
N THR A 219 -8.71 -0.03 -4.49
CA THR A 219 -10.12 -0.38 -4.35
C THR A 219 -10.38 -0.87 -2.94
N ILE A 220 -11.32 -0.25 -2.24
CA ILE A 220 -11.90 -0.77 -1.01
C ILE A 220 -13.12 -1.58 -1.42
N MET A 221 -13.21 -2.82 -0.97
CA MET A 221 -14.34 -3.71 -1.23
C MET A 221 -14.92 -4.15 0.10
N THR A 222 -16.21 -3.89 0.31
CA THR A 222 -16.98 -4.40 1.45
C THR A 222 -17.81 -5.58 0.96
N ILE A 223 -17.42 -6.80 1.37
CA ILE A 223 -17.97 -8.04 0.81
C ILE A 223 -18.63 -8.90 1.89
N GLN A 224 -19.94 -9.08 1.81
CA GLN A 224 -20.66 -10.03 2.66
C GLN A 224 -20.76 -11.36 1.94
N MET A 225 -20.00 -12.36 2.38
CA MET A 225 -19.79 -13.60 1.61
C MET A 225 -20.44 -14.85 2.21
N PHE A 226 -21.00 -14.76 3.42
CA PHE A 226 -21.55 -15.91 4.15
C PHE A 226 -23.06 -16.13 3.94
N GLY A 227 -23.72 -15.24 3.21
CA GLY A 227 -25.12 -15.40 2.80
C GLY A 227 -25.28 -16.28 1.56
N ASP A 228 -26.54 -16.56 1.20
CA ASP A 228 -26.89 -17.28 -0.05
C ASP A 228 -26.33 -16.55 -1.28
N ASP A 229 -26.46 -15.22 -1.29
CA ASP A 229 -25.88 -14.33 -2.30
C ASP A 229 -24.76 -13.50 -1.67
N ALA A 230 -23.70 -13.23 -2.44
CA ALA A 230 -22.68 -12.27 -2.04
C ALA A 230 -23.18 -10.86 -2.37
N THR A 231 -23.11 -9.97 -1.38
CA THR A 231 -23.29 -8.53 -1.60
C THR A 231 -21.92 -7.86 -1.58
N LEU A 232 -21.77 -6.89 -2.47
CA LEU A 232 -20.53 -6.15 -2.66
C LEU A 232 -20.86 -4.67 -2.74
N GLU A 233 -20.07 -3.89 -2.03
CA GLU A 233 -19.93 -2.45 -2.17
C GLU A 233 -18.45 -2.16 -2.48
N VAL A 234 -18.18 -1.22 -3.39
CA VAL A 234 -16.83 -0.87 -3.83
C VAL A 234 -16.65 0.65 -3.86
N ASP A 235 -15.48 1.08 -3.37
CA ASP A 235 -14.96 2.43 -3.54
C ASP A 235 -13.59 2.37 -4.21
N HIS A 236 -13.34 3.26 -5.15
CA HIS A 236 -12.10 3.33 -5.92
C HIS A 236 -11.42 4.70 -5.72
N ILE A 237 -10.13 4.68 -5.38
CA ILE A 237 -9.27 5.87 -5.41
C ILE A 237 -8.22 5.72 -6.51
N THR A 238 -8.18 6.70 -7.42
CA THR A 238 -7.10 6.82 -8.40
C THR A 238 -5.78 7.10 -7.67
N SER A 239 -4.91 6.09 -7.63
CA SER A 239 -3.69 6.11 -6.84
C SER A 239 -2.61 5.25 -7.51
N SER A 240 -1.34 5.52 -7.22
CA SER A 240 -0.25 4.60 -7.60
C SER A 240 -0.09 3.47 -6.57
N TRP A 241 -0.27 3.80 -5.30
CA TRP A 241 -0.28 2.88 -4.16
C TRP A 241 -0.68 3.71 -2.94
N ALA A 242 -1.31 3.10 -1.93
CA ALA A 242 -1.65 3.78 -0.69
C ALA A 242 -1.24 2.95 0.52
N HIS A 243 -0.83 3.60 1.61
CA HIS A 243 -0.79 2.96 2.92
C HIS A 243 -2.20 2.93 3.50
N VAL A 244 -2.57 1.82 4.13
CA VAL A 244 -3.90 1.60 4.71
C VAL A 244 -3.77 1.56 6.23
N TYR A 245 -4.51 2.43 6.91
CA TYR A 245 -4.71 2.37 8.35
C TYR A 245 -6.20 2.24 8.65
N ALA A 246 -6.56 1.50 9.70
CA ALA A 246 -7.93 1.46 10.17
C ALA A 246 -7.98 1.41 11.71
N SER A 247 -8.88 2.22 12.29
CA SER A 247 -9.32 2.09 13.68
C SER A 247 -10.55 1.19 13.74
N GLN A 248 -11.46 1.41 14.68
CA GLN A 248 -12.70 0.63 14.76
C GLN A 248 -13.70 1.09 13.70
N ASP A 249 -13.86 2.41 13.56
CA ASP A 249 -14.92 3.03 12.78
C ASP A 249 -14.36 3.90 11.63
N VAL A 250 -13.03 4.08 11.55
CA VAL A 250 -12.39 4.94 10.55
C VAL A 250 -11.33 4.17 9.79
N MET A 251 -11.32 4.30 8.45
CA MET A 251 -10.22 3.89 7.58
C MET A 251 -9.55 5.12 6.97
N VAL A 252 -8.22 5.08 6.88
CA VAL A 252 -7.41 6.14 6.29
C VAL A 252 -6.54 5.53 5.19
N LEU A 253 -6.61 6.11 4.00
CA LEU A 253 -5.70 5.82 2.90
C LEU A 253 -4.72 7.00 2.74
N ALA A 254 -3.43 6.70 2.77
CA ALA A 254 -2.37 7.68 2.54
C ALA A 254 -1.68 7.37 1.21
N GLU A 255 -2.00 8.12 0.16
CA GLU A 255 -1.40 7.98 -1.16
C GLU A 255 -0.31 9.04 -1.39
N PRO A 256 0.87 8.69 -1.92
CA PRO A 256 1.79 9.70 -2.43
C PRO A 256 1.11 10.48 -3.55
N ALA A 257 1.15 11.81 -3.49
CA ALA A 257 0.47 12.66 -4.47
C ALA A 257 1.01 12.49 -5.89
N ASN A 258 2.29 12.09 -6.01
CA ASN A 258 3.01 11.97 -7.26
C ASN A 258 3.88 10.71 -7.29
N ASP A 259 3.99 10.09 -8.47
CA ASP A 259 4.97 9.01 -8.69
C ASP A 259 6.39 9.58 -8.81
N TRP A 260 7.37 8.84 -8.31
CA TRP A 260 8.78 9.24 -8.25
C TRP A 260 9.34 9.68 -9.61
N TRP A 261 8.89 9.08 -10.72
CA TRP A 261 9.37 9.42 -12.06
C TRP A 261 8.91 10.81 -12.49
N TRP A 262 7.73 11.26 -12.06
CA TRP A 262 7.15 12.53 -12.51
C TRP A 262 7.81 13.76 -11.92
N PHE A 263 8.60 13.61 -10.85
CA PHE A 263 9.45 14.70 -10.38
C PHE A 263 10.52 15.05 -11.41
N TRP A 264 10.90 14.15 -12.32
CA TRP A 264 12.00 14.39 -13.25
C TRP A 264 11.82 15.66 -14.09
N ARG A 265 12.68 16.65 -13.85
CA ARG A 265 12.65 18.00 -14.47
C ARG A 265 11.35 18.78 -14.21
N ASN A 266 10.58 18.38 -13.21
CA ASN A 266 9.41 19.10 -12.74
C ASN A 266 9.68 19.66 -11.33
N SER A 267 9.81 20.98 -11.25
CA SER A 267 10.00 21.71 -9.98
C SER A 267 8.71 22.31 -9.43
N GLY A 268 7.57 22.08 -10.09
CA GLY A 268 6.27 22.62 -9.68
C GLY A 268 5.47 21.69 -8.78
N TRP A 269 5.98 20.51 -8.47
CA TRP A 269 5.29 19.49 -7.66
C TRP A 269 6.03 19.30 -6.33
N ASP A 270 5.28 19.44 -5.25
CA ASP A 270 5.77 19.27 -3.89
C ASP A 270 5.82 17.78 -3.50
N ASP A 271 6.69 17.45 -2.54
CA ASP A 271 6.70 16.11 -1.94
C ASP A 271 5.54 16.07 -0.94
N ALA A 272 4.52 15.27 -1.22
CA ALA A 272 3.28 15.32 -0.47
C ALA A 272 2.53 14.00 -0.52
N THR A 273 1.68 13.79 0.48
CA THR A 273 0.79 12.64 0.61
C THR A 273 -0.66 13.13 0.70
N ASN A 274 -1.54 12.62 -0.15
CA ASN A 274 -2.98 12.81 0.01
C ASN A 274 -3.49 11.81 1.05
N ILE A 275 -4.33 12.31 1.95
CA ILE A 275 -4.96 11.56 3.03
C ILE A 275 -6.44 11.50 2.72
N HIS A 276 -6.99 10.30 2.57
CA HIS A 276 -8.41 10.05 2.36
C HIS A 276 -8.97 9.32 3.58
N VAL A 277 -10.11 9.79 4.08
CA VAL A 277 -10.75 9.26 5.29
C VAL A 277 -12.09 8.68 4.91
N PHE A 278 -12.35 7.48 5.41
CA PHE A 278 -13.59 6.74 5.23
C PHE A 278 -14.18 6.37 6.58
N ASP A 279 -15.50 6.45 6.67
CA ASP A 279 -16.28 5.84 7.75
C ASP A 279 -16.53 4.36 7.39
N ILE A 280 -16.18 3.49 8.32
CA ILE A 280 -16.35 2.03 8.23
C ILE A 280 -17.14 1.47 9.42
N SER A 281 -17.85 2.34 10.15
CA SER A 281 -18.69 1.96 11.29
C SER A 281 -19.89 1.11 10.88
N ASP A 282 -20.39 1.30 9.66
CA ASP A 282 -21.33 0.36 9.05
C ASP A 282 -20.55 -0.88 8.55
N PRO A 283 -20.92 -2.10 8.97
CA PRO A 283 -20.24 -3.30 8.51
C PRO A 283 -20.47 -3.60 7.02
N THR A 284 -21.47 -3.01 6.39
CA THR A 284 -21.96 -3.36 5.04
C THR A 284 -21.58 -2.38 3.94
N GLU A 285 -21.16 -1.17 4.30
CA GLU A 285 -20.76 -0.12 3.36
C GLU A 285 -19.52 0.61 3.85
N THR A 286 -18.78 1.20 2.93
CA THR A 286 -17.73 2.17 3.23
C THR A 286 -18.21 3.54 2.73
N THR A 287 -17.98 4.60 3.52
CA THR A 287 -18.43 5.95 3.15
C THR A 287 -17.26 6.91 3.13
N TYR A 288 -17.03 7.56 1.98
CA TYR A 288 -16.03 8.61 1.87
C TYR A 288 -16.40 9.83 2.72
N VAL A 289 -15.50 10.24 3.63
CA VAL A 289 -15.73 11.36 4.55
C VAL A 289 -15.10 12.64 4.02
N ALA A 290 -13.78 12.63 3.81
CA ALA A 290 -13.02 13.81 3.42
C ALA A 290 -11.62 13.42 2.93
N SER A 291 -10.97 14.35 2.22
CA SER A 291 -9.53 14.29 1.97
C SER A 291 -8.81 15.58 2.30
N GLY A 292 -7.50 15.44 2.49
CA GLY A 292 -6.56 16.52 2.69
C GLY A 292 -5.19 16.14 2.18
N ARG A 293 -4.22 17.04 2.32
CA ARG A 293 -2.84 16.82 1.88
C ARG A 293 -1.90 17.26 3.00
N VAL A 294 -0.84 16.49 3.17
CA VAL A 294 0.29 16.82 4.07
C VAL A 294 1.59 16.73 3.30
N ASP A 295 2.59 17.49 3.74
CA ASP A 295 3.91 17.49 3.13
C ASP A 295 4.70 16.23 3.51
N GLY A 296 5.54 15.77 2.59
CA GLY A 296 6.36 14.58 2.71
C GLY A 296 5.63 13.26 2.44
N THR A 297 6.33 12.17 2.71
CA THR A 297 5.89 10.79 2.47
C THR A 297 5.59 10.05 3.77
N VAL A 298 4.49 9.30 3.78
CA VAL A 298 4.16 8.37 4.86
C VAL A 298 4.94 7.06 4.68
N GLN A 299 5.58 6.58 5.75
CA GLN A 299 6.41 5.37 5.71
C GLN A 299 5.59 4.07 5.67
N ASP A 300 4.62 3.93 6.58
CA ASP A 300 3.77 2.75 6.70
C ASP A 300 2.48 3.05 7.50
N GLN A 301 1.68 2.01 7.74
CA GLN A 301 0.41 2.10 8.49
C GLN A 301 0.56 2.58 9.95
N PHE A 302 1.75 2.45 10.55
CA PHE A 302 2.02 2.87 11.93
C PHE A 302 2.42 4.35 12.03
N SER A 303 2.78 4.96 10.91
CA SER A 303 2.87 6.41 10.73
C SER A 303 1.50 7.11 10.61
N LEU A 304 0.41 6.35 10.69
CA LEU A 304 -0.95 6.86 10.69
C LEU A 304 -1.67 6.50 12.00
N SER A 305 -2.57 7.38 12.43
CA SER A 305 -3.48 7.06 13.52
C SER A 305 -4.72 7.95 13.55
N GLU A 306 -5.81 7.43 14.11
CA GLU A 306 -7.00 8.20 14.44
C GLU A 306 -7.23 8.19 15.97
N LEU A 307 -7.64 9.33 16.53
CA LEU A 307 -8.14 9.43 17.89
C LEU A 307 -9.16 10.55 18.04
N ASN A 308 -10.38 10.21 18.44
CA ASN A 308 -11.49 11.15 18.63
C ASN A 308 -11.79 11.99 17.39
N GLY A 309 -11.70 11.39 16.19
CA GLY A 309 -11.92 12.05 14.91
C GLY A 309 -10.73 12.90 14.42
N ILE A 310 -9.61 12.90 15.14
CA ILE A 310 -8.38 13.56 14.71
C ILE A 310 -7.49 12.53 14.01
N ILE A 311 -7.18 12.80 12.74
CA ILE A 311 -6.21 12.01 11.97
C ILE A 311 -4.81 12.55 12.26
N ARG A 312 -3.86 11.66 12.50
CA ARG A 312 -2.50 11.99 12.90
C ARG A 312 -1.56 11.28 11.95
N VAL A 313 -0.61 12.03 11.39
CA VAL A 313 0.23 11.55 10.29
C VAL A 313 1.67 11.92 10.59
N ALA A 314 2.57 10.94 10.53
CA ALA A 314 4.00 11.17 10.56
C ALA A 314 4.57 11.00 9.15
N THR A 315 5.33 11.99 8.68
CA THR A 315 5.92 11.96 7.34
C THR A 315 7.40 12.31 7.36
N THR A 316 8.09 11.95 6.28
CA THR A 316 9.44 12.42 5.98
C THR A 316 9.39 13.19 4.66
N GLU A 317 9.83 14.43 4.68
CA GLU A 317 10.13 15.21 3.48
C GLU A 317 11.55 14.88 3.03
N ASP A 318 11.72 14.44 1.79
CA ASP A 318 13.05 14.22 1.23
C ASP A 318 13.10 14.55 -0.27
N ALA A 319 14.30 14.88 -0.76
CA ALA A 319 14.59 15.04 -2.17
C ALA A 319 14.86 13.69 -2.88
N TRP A 320 14.37 12.56 -2.37
CA TRP A 320 14.57 11.26 -3.01
C TRP A 320 13.95 11.25 -4.41
N GLY A 321 14.68 10.68 -5.36
CA GLY A 321 14.29 10.76 -6.76
C GLY A 321 14.66 12.10 -7.40
N ARG A 322 14.85 13.20 -6.67
CA ARG A 322 15.14 14.55 -7.19
C ARG A 322 16.63 14.90 -7.29
N TRP A 323 17.45 13.91 -7.68
CA TRP A 323 18.91 14.02 -7.78
C TRP A 323 19.43 15.06 -8.79
N TRP A 324 18.55 15.67 -9.59
CA TRP A 324 18.85 16.74 -10.55
C TRP A 324 18.63 18.17 -10.00
N LEU A 325 18.06 18.34 -8.80
CA LEU A 325 17.93 19.66 -8.19
C LEU A 325 19.30 20.15 -7.70
N GLU A 326 19.56 21.46 -7.82
CA GLU A 326 20.81 22.04 -7.33
C GLU A 326 20.84 21.98 -5.80
N THR A 327 21.91 21.41 -5.25
CA THR A 327 22.05 21.04 -3.83
C THR A 327 22.34 22.20 -2.89
N GLU A 328 22.30 23.46 -3.36
CA GLU A 328 22.75 24.61 -2.57
C GLU A 328 21.78 25.02 -1.45
N GLU A 329 20.52 24.56 -1.50
CA GLU A 329 19.49 24.85 -0.48
C GLU A 329 19.00 23.63 0.31
N TRP A 330 19.43 22.40 -0.03
CA TRP A 330 18.95 21.18 0.63
C TRP A 330 19.78 20.85 1.88
N THR A 331 19.14 20.84 3.05
CA THR A 331 19.76 20.54 4.35
C THR A 331 19.70 19.06 4.75
N GLY A 332 19.01 18.23 3.97
CA GLY A 332 18.75 16.81 4.27
C GLY A 332 17.25 16.53 4.42
N PRO A 333 16.84 15.28 4.66
CA PRO A 333 15.45 14.99 5.03
C PRO A 333 15.06 15.64 6.35
N THR A 334 13.79 15.97 6.48
CA THR A 334 13.16 16.41 7.73
C THR A 334 11.91 15.59 7.98
N ASN A 335 11.53 15.43 9.24
CA ASN A 335 10.37 14.64 9.62
C ASN A 335 9.32 15.54 10.28
N ASN A 336 8.06 15.18 10.05
CA ASN A 336 6.91 15.96 10.48
C ASN A 336 5.92 15.09 11.22
N VAL A 337 5.15 15.71 12.13
CA VAL A 337 3.90 15.15 12.65
C VAL A 337 2.78 16.15 12.46
N PHE A 338 1.78 15.75 11.68
CA PHE A 338 0.58 16.50 11.42
C PHE A 338 -0.60 15.97 12.22
N THR A 339 -1.52 16.86 12.55
CA THR A 339 -2.86 16.51 13.02
C THR A 339 -3.88 17.20 12.15
N LEU A 340 -4.89 16.44 11.74
CA LEU A 340 -5.89 16.87 10.78
C LEU A 340 -7.29 16.62 11.36
N ALA A 341 -8.22 17.52 11.06
CA ALA A 341 -9.61 17.40 11.46
C ALA A 341 -10.53 17.64 10.25
N THR A 342 -11.63 16.91 10.21
CA THR A 342 -12.67 17.11 9.20
C THR A 342 -13.41 18.42 9.45
N THR A 343 -13.53 19.26 8.44
CA THR A 343 -14.26 20.53 8.47
C THR A 343 -15.19 20.63 7.26
N GLU A 344 -16.23 21.47 7.36
CA GLU A 344 -17.04 21.84 6.19
C GLU A 344 -16.14 22.48 5.13
N CYS A 345 -16.31 22.07 3.88
CA CYS A 345 -15.52 22.55 2.75
C CYS A 345 -15.68 24.08 2.59
N MET A 346 -14.57 24.82 2.62
CA MET A 346 -14.58 26.29 2.64
C MET A 346 -14.38 26.93 1.25
N ILE A 347 -14.28 26.14 0.19
CA ILE A 347 -14.01 26.57 -1.20
C ILE A 347 -15.31 27.02 -1.93
N PRO A 348 -15.48 28.33 -2.21
CA PRO A 348 -16.77 28.86 -2.71
C PRO A 348 -17.20 28.41 -4.12
N GLU A 349 -16.27 27.92 -4.94
CA GLU A 349 -16.52 27.53 -6.35
C GLU A 349 -16.43 26.00 -6.57
N GLY A 350 -16.30 25.20 -5.51
CA GLY A 350 -16.13 23.75 -5.61
C GLY A 350 -16.74 22.93 -4.46
N CYS A 351 -17.30 23.58 -3.44
CA CYS A 351 -18.01 22.90 -2.37
C CYS A 351 -19.52 22.96 -2.61
N ASP A 352 -20.16 21.79 -2.73
CA ASP A 352 -21.59 21.69 -2.45
C ASP A 352 -21.78 21.67 -0.91
N ASP A 353 -22.98 22.04 -0.42
CA ASP A 353 -23.32 22.17 1.01
C ASP A 353 -23.09 20.88 1.86
N GLU A 354 -22.68 19.77 1.23
CA GLU A 354 -22.40 18.45 1.85
C GLU A 354 -20.93 18.01 1.74
N THR A 355 -20.05 18.81 1.13
CA THR A 355 -18.64 18.45 0.95
C THR A 355 -17.83 18.77 2.21
N SER A 356 -17.00 17.82 2.66
CA SER A 356 -16.09 17.99 3.79
C SER A 356 -14.63 17.93 3.33
N GLU A 357 -13.77 18.69 3.97
CA GLU A 357 -12.32 18.69 3.74
C GLU A 357 -11.58 18.27 5.01
N LEU A 358 -10.39 17.71 4.85
CA LEU A 358 -9.52 17.35 5.96
C LEU A 358 -8.46 18.44 6.14
N MET A 359 -8.66 19.30 7.13
CA MET A 359 -7.82 20.47 7.37
C MET A 359 -6.72 20.17 8.38
N GLN A 360 -5.50 20.62 8.10
CA GLN A 360 -4.42 20.63 9.08
C GLN A 360 -4.72 21.61 10.21
N ILE A 361 -4.75 21.11 11.45
CA ILE A 361 -5.04 21.89 12.65
C ILE A 361 -3.83 22.04 13.58
N GLY A 362 -2.82 21.19 13.44
CA GLY A 362 -1.57 21.27 14.20
C GLY A 362 -0.45 20.52 13.49
N HIS A 363 0.79 20.94 13.74
CA HIS A 363 1.98 20.46 13.04
C HIS A 363 3.23 20.65 13.90
N VAL A 364 4.10 19.64 13.90
CA VAL A 364 5.48 19.72 14.39
C VAL A 364 6.39 19.41 13.20
N ASP A 365 7.31 20.32 12.92
CA ASP A 365 8.33 20.25 11.87
C ASP A 365 9.74 20.02 12.43
N ASP A 366 10.71 19.92 11.52
CA ASP A 366 12.16 19.86 11.80
C ASP A 366 12.57 18.78 12.82
N ILE A 367 11.83 17.67 12.87
CA ILE A 367 12.15 16.56 13.76
C ILE A 367 13.34 15.80 13.16
N ALA A 368 14.46 15.81 13.87
CA ALA A 368 15.70 15.15 13.48
C ALA A 368 16.20 15.55 12.06
N GLU A 369 16.57 16.82 11.87
CA GLU A 369 17.12 17.31 10.60
C GLU A 369 18.28 16.44 10.07
N GLY A 370 18.16 16.02 8.82
CA GLY A 370 19.11 15.13 8.14
C GLY A 370 18.87 13.64 8.39
N GLU A 371 17.78 13.27 9.05
CA GLU A 371 17.37 11.89 9.32
C GLU A 371 15.97 11.59 8.77
N ARG A 372 15.65 10.30 8.61
CA ARG A 372 14.32 9.84 8.17
C ARG A 372 13.65 9.03 9.26
N ILE A 373 12.32 8.93 9.22
CA ILE A 373 11.56 8.00 10.05
C ILE A 373 11.88 6.56 9.62
N TRP A 374 12.26 5.74 10.59
CA TRP A 374 12.39 4.28 10.46
C TRP A 374 11.26 3.54 11.16
N SER A 375 10.66 4.15 12.17
CA SER A 375 9.46 3.62 12.82
C SER A 375 8.66 4.76 13.44
N ALA A 376 7.34 4.63 13.38
CA ALA A 376 6.42 5.55 14.03
C ALA A 376 5.37 4.75 14.80
N ARG A 377 4.87 5.32 15.89
CA ARG A 377 3.73 4.76 16.61
C ARG A 377 2.98 5.82 17.39
N PHE A 378 1.67 5.84 17.25
CA PHE A 378 0.77 6.67 18.04
C PHE A 378 0.12 5.85 19.16
N VAL A 379 0.13 6.37 20.39
CA VAL A 379 -0.43 5.72 21.57
C VAL A 379 -1.11 6.76 22.45
N GLY A 380 -2.44 6.68 22.58
CA GLY A 380 -3.21 7.71 23.29
C GLY A 380 -2.87 9.10 22.75
N ASN A 381 -2.53 10.03 23.63
CA ASN A 381 -2.17 11.42 23.28
C ASN A 381 -0.69 11.60 22.91
N ARG A 382 0.03 10.56 22.49
CA ARG A 382 1.46 10.65 22.18
C ARG A 382 1.79 10.04 20.82
N ALA A 383 2.80 10.59 20.17
CA ALA A 383 3.50 9.97 19.07
C ALA A 383 4.93 9.62 19.49
N TYR A 384 5.40 8.48 19.00
CA TYR A 384 6.76 8.00 19.15
C TYR A 384 7.35 7.85 17.76
N LEU A 385 8.46 8.53 17.50
CA LEU A 385 9.18 8.42 16.24
C LEU A 385 10.59 7.92 16.51
N VAL A 386 11.07 7.07 15.63
CA VAL A 386 12.44 6.61 15.59
C VAL A 386 13.04 7.10 14.29
N THR A 387 14.13 7.84 14.39
CA THR A 387 14.90 8.32 13.24
C THR A 387 16.30 7.74 13.31
N PHE A 388 17.05 7.74 12.20
CA PHE A 388 18.41 7.21 12.25
C PHE A 388 19.35 7.85 11.24
N ARG A 389 20.54 8.18 11.73
CA ARG A 389 21.72 8.46 10.90
C ARG A 389 22.95 7.67 11.34
N ASN A 390 23.35 7.79 12.61
CA ASN A 390 24.45 7.03 13.23
C ASN A 390 24.06 6.39 14.56
N MET A 391 23.13 7.01 15.29
CA MET A 391 22.43 6.53 16.48
C MET A 391 20.96 6.87 16.32
N ASP A 392 20.07 6.16 17.01
CA ASP A 392 18.62 6.29 16.91
C ASP A 392 18.07 7.11 18.09
N PRO A 393 17.65 8.36 17.88
CA PRO A 393 16.81 9.04 18.85
C PRO A 393 15.35 8.54 18.75
N LEU A 394 14.87 7.93 19.83
CA LEU A 394 13.44 7.79 20.10
C LEU A 394 12.88 9.15 20.53
N TRP A 395 12.07 9.78 19.68
CA TRP A 395 11.36 11.03 19.95
C TRP A 395 10.01 10.75 20.59
N VAL A 396 9.63 11.56 21.60
CA VAL A 396 8.31 11.54 22.22
C VAL A 396 7.62 12.86 21.97
N ILE A 397 6.45 12.83 21.33
CA ILE A 397 5.69 14.01 20.94
C ILE A 397 4.34 13.98 21.66
N ASP A 398 3.99 15.09 22.32
CA ASP A 398 2.67 15.34 22.89
C ASP A 398 1.68 15.74 21.81
N LEU A 399 0.55 15.05 21.81
CA LEU A 399 -0.61 15.31 20.96
C LEU A 399 -1.88 15.50 21.81
N SER A 400 -1.72 15.88 23.08
CA SER A 400 -2.84 16.11 24.00
C SER A 400 -3.73 17.29 23.59
N ASP A 401 -3.12 18.35 23.07
CA ASP A 401 -3.78 19.41 22.30
C ASP A 401 -3.43 19.19 20.82
N PRO A 402 -4.37 18.74 19.97
CA PRO A 402 -4.08 18.50 18.57
C PRO A 402 -3.75 19.80 17.84
N THR A 403 -4.14 20.98 18.34
CA THR A 403 -3.84 22.25 17.67
C THR A 403 -2.45 22.81 17.97
N ASP A 404 -1.76 22.24 18.96
CA ASP A 404 -0.45 22.70 19.44
C ASP A 404 0.42 21.50 19.86
N PRO A 405 0.73 20.56 18.94
CA PRO A 405 1.55 19.39 19.21
C PRO A 405 3.00 19.79 19.52
N LYS A 406 3.69 19.06 20.41
CA LYS A 406 5.02 19.46 20.92
C LYS A 406 5.95 18.28 21.19
N ILE A 407 7.25 18.45 20.93
CA ILE A 407 8.27 17.50 21.38
C ILE A 407 8.39 17.58 22.91
N LEU A 408 8.31 16.43 23.58
CA LEU A 408 8.47 16.30 25.03
C LEU A 408 9.89 15.90 25.41
N GLY A 409 10.50 14.99 24.65
CA GLY A 409 11.82 14.45 24.93
C GLY A 409 12.34 13.57 23.81
N GLU A 410 13.62 13.24 23.92
CA GLU A 410 14.35 12.37 23.00
C GLU A 410 15.22 11.40 23.82
N LEU A 411 15.46 10.21 23.28
CA LEU A 411 16.41 9.25 23.84
C LEU A 411 17.26 8.67 22.71
N GLU A 412 18.53 9.06 22.69
CA GLU A 412 19.52 8.46 21.80
C GLU A 412 19.96 7.08 22.29
N ILE A 413 19.84 6.07 21.43
CA ILE A 413 20.37 4.73 21.67
C ILE A 413 21.18 4.21 20.47
N PRO A 414 22.20 3.37 20.71
CA PRO A 414 22.87 2.63 19.65
C PRO A 414 21.93 1.61 18.98
N GLY A 415 22.06 1.44 17.67
CA GLY A 415 21.16 0.62 16.85
C GLY A 415 20.03 1.45 16.23
N VAL A 416 19.04 0.79 15.64
CA VAL A 416 17.79 1.42 15.17
C VAL A 416 16.60 0.52 15.41
N SER A 417 15.49 1.09 15.88
CA SER A 417 14.20 0.40 15.98
C SER A 417 13.42 0.52 14.67
N THR A 418 13.00 -0.59 14.08
CA THR A 418 12.20 -0.58 12.84
C THR A 418 10.72 -0.86 13.09
N TYR A 419 10.38 -1.31 14.30
CA TYR A 419 9.02 -1.53 14.75
C TYR A 419 8.86 -1.15 16.23
N ILE A 420 7.78 -0.43 16.55
CA ILE A 420 7.41 -0.04 17.93
C ILE A 420 6.06 -0.66 18.29
N HIS A 421 6.04 -1.38 19.40
CA HIS A 421 4.86 -2.01 19.98
C HIS A 421 4.59 -1.49 21.39
N PRO A 422 3.44 -0.85 21.65
CA PRO A 422 3.07 -0.46 23.01
C PRO A 422 2.68 -1.71 23.82
N VAL A 423 3.44 -2.02 24.87
CA VAL A 423 3.12 -3.10 25.81
C VAL A 423 2.04 -2.65 26.79
N ASP A 424 2.17 -1.41 27.28
CA ASP A 424 1.19 -0.71 28.10
C ASP A 424 1.35 0.82 27.95
N ALA A 425 0.69 1.60 28.81
CA ALA A 425 0.72 3.07 28.74
C ALA A 425 2.10 3.69 29.03
N ASN A 426 3.00 2.95 29.67
CA ASN A 426 4.31 3.43 30.11
C ASN A 426 5.48 2.63 29.50
N THR A 427 5.20 1.60 28.70
CA THR A 427 6.22 0.66 28.25
C THR A 427 6.10 0.39 26.75
N LEU A 428 7.19 0.59 26.02
CA LEU A 428 7.30 0.26 24.60
C LEU A 428 8.28 -0.89 24.40
N LEU A 429 7.90 -1.85 23.57
CA LEU A 429 8.80 -2.88 23.05
C LEU A 429 9.13 -2.51 21.62
N THR A 430 10.40 -2.50 21.25
CA THR A 430 10.82 -2.32 19.87
C THR A 430 11.56 -3.52 19.34
N ILE A 431 11.48 -3.70 18.03
CA ILE A 431 12.26 -4.68 17.27
C ILE A 431 13.02 -3.88 16.22
N GLY A 432 14.30 -4.17 16.06
CA GLY A 432 15.13 -3.47 15.10
C GLY A 432 16.50 -4.09 14.93
N ILE A 433 17.45 -3.28 14.48
CA ILE A 433 18.81 -3.69 14.15
C ILE A 433 19.76 -3.21 15.23
N GLY A 434 20.61 -4.11 15.74
CA GLY A 434 21.57 -3.82 16.80
C GLY A 434 22.73 -2.92 16.33
N PRO A 435 23.49 -2.35 17.27
CA PRO A 435 24.61 -1.47 16.96
C PRO A 435 25.79 -2.23 16.37
N GLY A 436 26.62 -1.53 15.60
CA GLY A 436 27.92 -2.03 15.15
C GLY A 436 28.90 -2.33 16.31
N PRO A 437 30.03 -2.99 16.05
CA PRO A 437 31.00 -3.41 17.08
C PRO A 437 31.52 -2.29 17.99
N ASP A 438 31.60 -1.06 17.46
CA ASP A 438 32.07 0.13 18.17
C ASP A 438 30.91 0.98 18.75
N GLY A 439 29.67 0.47 18.71
CA GLY A 439 28.46 1.19 19.12
C GLY A 439 27.95 2.22 18.08
N LEU A 440 28.62 2.34 16.94
CA LEU A 440 28.27 3.26 15.85
C LEU A 440 27.75 2.48 14.64
N GLY A 441 26.71 3.01 14.00
CA GLY A 441 26.10 2.37 12.84
C GLY A 441 25.35 1.09 13.22
N LEU A 442 24.95 0.33 12.20
CA LEU A 442 24.12 -0.88 12.34
C LEU A 442 24.91 -2.15 12.05
N ASP A 443 24.75 -3.16 12.89
CA ASP A 443 25.08 -4.54 12.56
C ASP A 443 23.84 -5.23 11.99
N TRP A 444 23.73 -5.27 10.67
CA TRP A 444 22.62 -5.88 9.93
C TRP A 444 22.41 -7.37 10.23
N SER A 445 23.35 -8.04 10.90
CA SER A 445 23.23 -9.43 11.34
C SER A 445 22.61 -9.60 12.73
N VAL A 446 22.44 -8.50 13.47
CA VAL A 446 21.88 -8.46 14.84
C VAL A 446 20.48 -7.88 14.79
N THR A 447 19.47 -8.71 15.03
CA THR A 447 18.14 -8.25 15.44
C THR A 447 18.18 -8.01 16.94
N GLN A 448 17.68 -6.86 17.36
CA GLN A 448 17.61 -6.46 18.76
C GLN A 448 16.16 -6.23 19.16
N ILE A 449 15.78 -6.75 20.32
CA ILE A 449 14.54 -6.41 21.00
C ILE A 449 14.89 -5.47 22.14
N SER A 450 14.27 -4.30 22.19
CA SER A 450 14.51 -3.30 23.24
C SER A 450 13.22 -2.98 23.97
N LEU A 451 13.32 -2.70 25.27
CA LEU A 451 12.20 -2.28 26.11
C LEU A 451 12.48 -0.87 26.64
N PHE A 452 11.54 0.05 26.45
CA PHE A 452 11.65 1.44 26.90
C PHE A 452 10.60 1.73 27.95
N ASP A 453 11.01 2.41 29.01
CA ASP A 453 10.12 3.03 29.98
C ASP A 453 9.89 4.49 29.57
N VAL A 454 8.63 4.81 29.27
CA VAL A 454 8.12 6.11 28.84
C VAL A 454 7.12 6.69 29.85
N SER A 455 7.20 6.26 31.11
CA SER A 455 6.39 6.79 32.21
C SER A 455 6.62 8.28 32.43
N ASP A 456 7.88 8.73 32.33
CA ASP A 456 8.25 10.14 32.16
C ASP A 456 8.55 10.42 30.68
N PRO A 457 7.61 11.01 29.93
CA PRO A 457 7.79 11.25 28.50
C PRO A 457 8.86 12.31 28.19
N THR A 458 9.27 13.11 29.18
CA THR A 458 10.33 14.12 29.00
C THR A 458 11.72 13.52 29.18
N ASN A 459 11.81 12.30 29.72
CA ASN A 459 13.05 11.57 29.93
C ASN A 459 12.80 10.06 29.78
N PRO A 460 12.50 9.58 28.55
CA PRO A 460 12.35 8.16 28.28
C PRO A 460 13.68 7.43 28.52
N VAL A 461 13.62 6.18 28.99
CA VAL A 461 14.83 5.39 29.30
C VAL A 461 14.75 3.99 28.69
N LEU A 462 15.90 3.49 28.22
CA LEU A 462 16.06 2.08 27.85
C LEU A 462 16.05 1.23 29.12
N ALA A 463 14.99 0.45 29.32
CA ALA A 463 14.82 -0.43 30.48
C ALA A 463 15.60 -1.73 30.33
N ASP A 464 15.57 -2.34 29.14
CA ASP A 464 16.31 -3.56 28.81
C ASP A 464 16.55 -3.68 27.30
N SER A 465 17.54 -4.47 26.91
CA SER A 465 17.81 -4.77 25.50
C SER A 465 18.36 -6.18 25.35
N LEU A 466 17.81 -6.94 24.40
CA LEU A 466 18.20 -8.31 24.10
C LEU A 466 18.55 -8.45 22.61
N PRO A 467 19.82 -8.66 22.26
CA PRO A 467 20.17 -9.12 20.92
C PRO A 467 19.74 -10.59 20.76
N ILE A 468 18.91 -10.87 19.75
CA ILE A 468 18.42 -12.22 19.46
C ILE A 468 19.21 -12.90 18.34
N SER A 469 20.06 -12.16 17.65
CA SER A 469 20.95 -12.67 16.59
C SER A 469 22.30 -11.91 16.63
N PRO A 470 23.33 -12.39 15.92
CA PRO A 470 23.35 -13.58 15.12
C PRO A 470 23.40 -14.85 15.97
N ALA A 471 22.65 -15.87 15.59
CA ALA A 471 22.93 -17.23 16.01
C ALA A 471 24.19 -17.72 15.26
N TYR A 472 25.39 -17.29 15.66
CA TYR A 472 26.63 -17.88 15.15
C TYR A 472 27.19 -18.89 16.15
N GLU A 473 27.03 -20.19 15.87
CA GLU A 473 27.88 -21.27 16.39
C GLU A 473 28.08 -22.40 15.34
N ASP A 474 28.25 -22.09 14.04
CA ASP A 474 28.79 -23.09 13.11
C ASP A 474 29.95 -22.51 12.29
N GLU A 475 31.11 -23.20 12.34
CA GLU A 475 32.37 -22.80 11.72
C GLU A 475 32.31 -22.76 10.18
N ASN A 476 31.23 -23.29 9.58
CA ASN A 476 31.03 -23.36 8.13
C ASN A 476 30.03 -22.34 7.57
N CYS A 477 29.53 -21.39 8.37
CA CYS A 477 28.58 -20.40 7.85
C CYS A 477 29.30 -19.23 7.16
N ASP A 478 29.20 -19.18 5.83
CA ASP A 478 29.58 -18.08 4.98
C ASP A 478 28.53 -16.94 5.03
N GLN A 479 29.03 -15.70 5.10
CA GLN A 479 28.42 -14.47 5.64
C GLN A 479 27.09 -13.97 5.01
N TRP A 480 26.47 -14.73 4.10
CA TRP A 480 25.30 -14.26 3.35
C TRP A 480 24.05 -15.13 3.44
N GLY A 481 24.08 -16.24 4.19
CA GLY A 481 23.01 -17.25 4.13
C GLY A 481 22.48 -17.85 5.43
N CYS A 482 23.08 -17.57 6.59
CA CYS A 482 22.60 -18.12 7.86
C CYS A 482 22.05 -17.01 8.77
N GLY A 483 20.75 -17.08 9.04
CA GLY A 483 20.02 -16.12 9.86
C GLY A 483 18.55 -16.13 9.50
N TRP A 484 17.74 -15.41 10.29
CA TRP A 484 16.38 -15.08 9.90
C TRP A 484 16.41 -14.34 8.55
N SER A 485 15.64 -14.83 7.57
CA SER A 485 15.43 -14.10 6.33
C SER A 485 14.37 -13.03 6.56
N TRP A 486 14.69 -11.79 6.25
CA TRP A 486 13.72 -10.70 6.20
C TRP A 486 12.73 -10.96 5.05
N SER A 487 11.43 -10.93 5.32
CA SER A 487 10.44 -10.66 4.28
C SER A 487 10.28 -9.15 4.18
N TYR A 488 10.57 -8.59 3.01
CA TYR A 488 10.18 -7.21 2.69
C TYR A 488 8.65 -7.20 2.52
N SER A 489 7.95 -6.32 3.24
CA SER A 489 6.53 -6.01 3.00
C SER A 489 6.41 -4.86 2.02
#